data_AF-E4XLN5-F1
#
_entry.id   AF-E4XLN5-F1
#
_cell.length_a   1.000
_cell.length_b   1.000
_cell.length_c   1.000
_cell.angle_alpha   90.00
_cell.angle_beta   90.00
_cell.angle_gamma   90.00
#
_symmetry.space_group_name_H-M   'P 1'
#
loop_
_entity.id
_entity.type
_entity.pdbx_description
1 polymer ?
#
loop_
_entity_poly.entity_id
_entity_poly.type
_entity_poly.pdbx_seq_one_letter_code
_entity_poly.pdbx_strand_id
1 'polypeptide(L)'
;MVDSKKIFDEFDSDKRGYLNRKEIPDAVRCCGLNPSEEDILKAFRVANCTTTKVQESQFQLIVKELRKTSLPDENRLSKVKIFHFRNFGKNADYFETEE
;
A
#
# COMPACT_ATOMS: atom_id res chain seq x y z
N MET A 1 0.39 -7.85 14.04
CA MET A 1 0.12 -7.27 12.71
C MET A 1 0.28 -5.77 12.88
N VAL A 2 1.26 -5.14 12.22
CA VAL A 2 1.50 -3.70 12.42
C VAL A 2 0.33 -2.92 11.81
N ASP A 3 -0.39 -2.19 12.66
CA ASP A 3 -1.48 -1.31 12.29
C ASP A 3 -0.90 -0.10 11.56
N SER A 4 -1.10 0.00 10.25
CA SER A 4 -0.65 1.16 9.46
C SER A 4 -1.21 2.48 10.00
N LYS A 5 -2.38 2.44 10.65
CA LYS A 5 -2.97 3.59 11.34
C LYS A 5 -2.15 4.07 12.54
N LYS A 6 -1.58 3.16 13.34
CA LYS A 6 -0.73 3.54 14.48
C LYS A 6 0.56 4.18 14.01
N ILE A 7 1.17 3.60 12.98
CA ILE A 7 2.37 4.17 12.36
C ILE A 7 2.05 5.55 11.77
N PHE A 8 0.90 5.70 11.13
CA PHE A 8 0.47 7.00 10.63
C PHE A 8 0.29 8.02 11.76
N ASP A 9 -0.32 7.65 12.88
CA ASP A 9 -0.51 8.52 14.05
C ASP A 9 0.81 8.89 14.73
N GLU A 10 1.77 7.96 14.82
CA GLU A 10 3.11 8.24 15.34
C GLU A 10 3.88 9.24 14.46
N PHE A 11 3.74 9.12 13.13
CA PHE A 11 4.39 10.04 12.20
C PHE A 11 3.64 11.38 12.08
N ASP A 12 2.31 11.39 12.16
CA ASP A 12 1.49 12.61 12.15
C ASP A 12 1.37 13.25 13.54
N SER A 13 2.52 13.54 14.15
CA SER A 13 2.60 14.16 15.50
C SER A 13 1.90 15.52 15.58
N ASP A 14 1.81 16.24 14.45
CA ASP A 14 1.12 17.53 14.35
C ASP A 14 -0.41 17.39 14.11
N LYS A 15 -0.94 16.16 13.99
CA LYS A 15 -2.35 15.87 13.65
C LYS A 15 -2.84 16.65 12.42
N ARG A 16 -1.99 16.79 11.41
CA ARG A 16 -2.34 17.51 10.17
C ARG A 16 -3.30 16.70 9.31
N GLY A 17 -3.40 15.39 9.56
CA GLY A 17 -4.19 14.44 8.79
C GLY A 17 -3.50 14.02 7.48
N TYR A 18 -2.21 14.32 7.34
CA TYR A 18 -1.40 13.95 6.17
C TYR A 18 0.09 13.86 6.51
N LEU A 19 0.81 12.97 5.83
CA LEU A 19 2.26 12.86 5.86
C LEU A 19 2.86 13.42 4.57
N ASN A 20 4.07 13.93 4.63
CA ASN A 20 4.75 14.36 3.41
C ASN A 20 5.33 13.14 2.67
N ARG A 21 5.43 13.26 1.35
CA ARG A 21 6.05 12.23 0.48
C ARG A 21 7.43 11.77 0.96
N LYS A 22 8.19 12.67 1.61
CA LYS A 22 9.53 12.40 2.16
C LYS A 22 9.50 11.51 3.41
N GLU A 23 8.39 11.47 4.14
CA GLU A 23 8.23 10.73 5.40
C GLU A 23 7.67 9.33 5.18
N ILE A 24 7.10 9.07 4.00
CA ILE A 24 6.56 7.76 3.62
C ILE A 24 7.61 6.65 3.62
N PRO A 25 8.83 6.82 3.07
CA PRO A 25 9.84 5.78 3.10
C PRO A 25 10.16 5.37 4.54
N ASP A 26 10.28 6.34 5.45
CA ASP A 26 10.57 6.10 6.86
C ASP A 26 9.37 5.45 7.57
N ALA A 27 8.15 5.91 7.32
CA ALA A 27 6.93 5.31 7.87
C ALA A 27 6.72 3.86 7.41
N VAL A 28 7.01 3.58 6.13
CA VAL A 28 6.95 2.23 5.59
C VAL A 28 8.05 1.33 6.19
N ARG A 29 9.25 1.86 6.44
CA ARG A 29 10.30 1.15 7.18
C ARG A 29 9.90 0.82 8.61
N CYS A 30 9.23 1.75 9.30
CA CYS A 30 8.64 1.49 10.62
C CYS A 30 7.54 0.41 10.57
N CYS A 31 6.89 0.21 9.42
CA CYS A 31 5.99 -0.93 9.22
C CYS A 31 6.72 -2.28 9.03
N GLY A 32 8.06 -2.29 9.09
CA GLY A 32 8.90 -3.48 8.85
C GLY A 32 9.08 -3.83 7.39
N LEU A 33 8.78 -2.90 6.46
CA LEU A 33 8.91 -3.11 5.03
C LEU A 33 10.12 -2.30 4.54
N ASN A 34 10.97 -2.89 3.69
CA ASN A 34 12.10 -2.18 3.09
C ASN A 34 11.93 -2.10 1.56
N PRO A 35 10.96 -1.30 1.08
CA PRO A 35 10.73 -1.14 -0.35
C PRO A 35 11.87 -0.37 -1.03
N SER A 36 12.12 -0.66 -2.30
CA SER A 36 13.01 0.14 -3.14
C SER A 36 12.34 1.45 -3.55
N GLU A 37 13.12 2.45 -3.98
CA GLU A 37 12.55 3.72 -4.47
C GLU A 37 11.55 3.50 -5.61
N GLU A 38 11.81 2.53 -6.50
CA GLU A 38 10.88 2.15 -7.57
C GLU A 38 9.56 1.60 -7.04
N ASP A 39 9.58 0.78 -6.00
CA ASP A 39 8.36 0.21 -5.42
C ASP A 39 7.54 1.28 -4.72
N ILE A 40 8.20 2.20 -4.00
CA ILE A 40 7.55 3.38 -3.41
C ILE A 40 6.91 4.23 -4.50
N LEU A 41 7.61 4.47 -5.62
CA LEU A 41 7.09 5.21 -6.77
C LEU A 41 5.87 4.55 -7.40
N LYS A 42 5.90 3.23 -7.59
CA LYS A 42 4.75 2.44 -8.07
C LYS A 42 3.58 2.55 -7.09
N ALA A 43 3.84 2.39 -5.80
CA ALA A 43 2.83 2.50 -4.76
C ALA A 43 2.18 3.90 -4.73
N PHE A 44 2.96 4.98 -4.94
CA PHE A 44 2.43 6.33 -5.07
C PHE A 44 1.51 6.50 -6.28
N ARG A 45 1.87 5.90 -7.43
CA ARG A 45 1.00 5.91 -8.62
C ARG A 45 -0.32 5.19 -8.35
N VAL A 46 -0.27 4.02 -7.69
CA VAL A 46 -1.49 3.25 -7.35
C VAL A 46 -2.37 3.99 -6.34
N ALA A 47 -1.76 4.63 -5.33
CA ALA A 47 -2.47 5.43 -4.35
C ALA A 47 -2.97 6.79 -4.90
N ASN A 48 -2.77 7.04 -6.20
CA ASN A 48 -3.09 8.30 -6.87
C ASN A 48 -2.57 9.54 -6.10
N CYS A 49 -1.38 9.41 -5.53
CA CYS A 49 -0.76 10.47 -4.74
C CYS A 49 0.06 11.38 -5.67
N THR A 50 -0.64 12.29 -6.34
CA THR A 50 -0.03 13.33 -7.19
C THR A 50 0.48 14.51 -6.36
N THR A 51 -0.01 14.65 -5.13
CA THR A 51 0.33 15.71 -4.20
C THR A 51 1.58 15.38 -3.37
N THR A 52 2.20 16.42 -2.81
CA THR A 52 3.30 16.29 -1.85
C THR A 52 2.85 15.73 -0.49
N LYS A 53 1.53 15.77 -0.24
CA LYS A 53 0.86 15.28 0.97
C LYS A 53 0.18 13.95 0.69
N VAL A 54 0.31 13.02 1.61
CA VAL A 54 -0.20 11.65 1.57
C VAL A 54 -1.16 11.50 2.75
N GLN A 55 -2.41 11.22 2.46
CA GLN A 55 -3.43 11.00 3.49
C GLN A 55 -3.37 9.58 4.05
N GLU A 56 -4.02 9.33 5.19
CA GLU A 56 -4.12 8.00 5.80
C GLU A 56 -4.63 6.94 4.80
N SER A 57 -5.66 7.27 4.03
CA SER A 57 -6.25 6.40 3.01
C SER A 57 -5.24 5.98 1.93
N GLN A 58 -4.40 6.92 1.50
CA GLN A 58 -3.34 6.68 0.52
C GLN A 58 -2.19 5.89 1.13
N PHE A 59 -1.80 6.21 2.36
CA PHE A 59 -0.76 5.47 3.09
C PHE A 59 -1.12 3.99 3.26
N GLN A 60 -2.38 3.70 3.60
CA GLN A 60 -2.86 2.32 3.69
C GLN A 60 -2.76 1.57 2.35
N LEU A 61 -3.06 2.24 1.23
CA LEU A 61 -2.89 1.66 -0.10
C LEU A 61 -1.42 1.40 -0.42
N ILE A 62 -0.53 2.35 -0.11
CA ILE A 62 0.92 2.20 -0.32
C ILE A 62 1.45 1.00 0.45
N VAL A 63 1.19 0.93 1.77
CA VAL A 63 1.63 -0.20 2.60
C VAL A 63 1.05 -1.52 2.09
N LYS A 64 -0.20 -1.51 1.61
CA LYS A 64 -0.85 -2.70 1.05
C LYS A 64 -0.19 -3.16 -0.25
N GLU A 65 0.12 -2.26 -1.18
CA GLU A 65 0.81 -2.61 -2.41
C GLU A 65 2.23 -3.11 -2.15
N LEU A 66 2.96 -2.43 -1.26
CA LEU A 66 4.33 -2.84 -0.90
C LEU A 66 4.38 -4.20 -0.21
N ARG A 67 3.34 -4.56 0.57
CA ARG A 67 3.19 -5.91 1.13
C ARG A 67 2.93 -6.97 0.05
N LYS A 68 2.26 -6.62 -1.05
CA LYS A 68 2.03 -7.55 -2.17
C LYS A 68 3.32 -7.78 -2.96
N THR A 69 4.07 -6.73 -3.27
CA THR A 69 5.35 -6.86 -3.99
C THR A 69 6.46 -7.48 -3.13
N SER A 70 6.43 -7.29 -1.81
CA SER A 70 7.35 -7.96 -0.87
C SER A 70 7.07 -9.46 -0.68
N LEU A 71 6.06 -10.02 -1.36
CA LEU A 71 5.86 -11.47 -1.48
C LEU A 71 6.34 -11.94 -2.86
N PRO A 72 7.65 -12.03 -3.13
CA PRO A 72 8.13 -12.92 -4.18
C PRO A 72 8.14 -14.36 -3.63
N ASP A 73 7.88 -15.28 -4.55
CA ASP A 73 7.99 -16.74 -4.47
C ASP A 73 6.73 -17.52 -4.05
N GLU A 74 6.22 -18.24 -5.05
CA GLU A 74 5.19 -19.28 -5.09
C GLU A 74 5.34 -20.41 -4.05
N ASN A 75 6.23 -20.29 -3.06
CA ASN A 75 6.53 -21.34 -2.08
C ASN A 75 6.02 -21.06 -0.64
N ARG A 76 5.13 -20.08 -0.45
CA ARG A 76 4.37 -19.89 0.81
C ARG A 76 2.89 -20.27 0.72
N LEU A 77 2.49 -21.02 -0.29
CA LEU A 77 1.12 -21.58 -0.42
C LEU A 77 0.87 -22.84 0.43
N SER A 78 1.63 -23.04 1.50
CA SER A 78 1.23 -23.97 2.57
C SER A 78 1.31 -23.27 3.92
N LYS A 79 0.15 -23.16 4.59
CA LYS A 79 -0.11 -22.50 5.88
C LYS A 79 -0.14 -20.96 5.75
N VAL A 80 -1.28 -20.28 5.76
CA VAL A 80 -2.49 -20.52 6.56
C VAL A 80 -3.67 -19.84 5.86
N LYS A 81 -4.76 -20.59 5.73
CA LYS A 81 -6.12 -20.17 5.39
C LYS A 81 -6.51 -18.80 5.99
N ILE A 82 -7.33 -18.06 5.25
CA ILE A 82 -8.11 -16.88 5.64
C ILE A 82 -7.33 -15.57 5.69
N PHE A 83 -7.23 -14.86 4.57
CA PHE A 83 -7.39 -13.40 4.60
C PHE A 83 -8.13 -12.95 3.35
N HIS A 84 -9.37 -12.52 3.59
CA HIS A 84 -10.39 -12.15 2.65
C HIS A 84 -9.91 -11.28 1.48
N PHE A 85 -10.29 -11.71 0.27
CA PHE A 85 -10.74 -10.87 -0.83
C PHE A 85 -11.26 -9.51 -0.32
N ARG A 86 -10.53 -8.43 -0.61
CA ARG A 86 -11.12 -7.09 -0.69
C ARG A 86 -11.25 -6.77 -2.17
N ASN A 87 -12.35 -7.28 -2.72
CA ASN A 87 -12.93 -6.93 -4.00
C ASN A 87 -12.98 -5.39 -4.09
N PHE A 88 -11.99 -4.79 -4.76
CA PHE A 88 -12.06 -3.39 -5.15
C PHE A 88 -12.60 -3.40 -6.58
N GLY A 89 -13.93 -3.33 -6.67
CA GLY A 89 -14.61 -3.19 -7.94
C GLY A 89 -14.13 -1.94 -8.63
N LYS A 90 -13.51 -2.11 -9.79
CA LYS A 90 -13.70 -1.27 -10.97
C LYS A 90 -13.67 -2.20 -12.17
N ASN A 91 -14.78 -2.18 -12.90
CA ASN A 91 -15.00 -2.93 -14.12
C ASN A 91 -13.79 -2.81 -15.03
N ALA A 92 -13.04 -3.90 -15.18
CA ALA A 92 -12.23 -4.10 -16.36
C ALA A 92 -13.21 -4.65 -17.40
N ASP A 93 -13.68 -3.78 -18.28
CA ASP A 93 -14.39 -4.15 -19.50
C ASP A 93 -13.53 -5.19 -20.24
N TYR A 94 -13.97 -6.44 -20.19
CA TYR A 94 -13.53 -7.48 -21.11
C TYR A 94 -14.50 -7.42 -22.29
N PHE A 95 -14.11 -6.73 -23.36
CA PHE A 95 -14.74 -6.93 -24.66
C PHE A 95 -14.25 -8.27 -25.19
N GLU A 96 -15.00 -9.33 -24.94
CA GLU A 96 -15.06 -10.49 -25.82
C GLU A 96 -16.33 -10.34 -26.65
N THR A 97 -16.15 -10.05 -27.94
CA THR A 97 -17.15 -10.37 -28.95
C THR A 97 -16.49 -11.41 -29.85
N GLU A 98 -16.81 -12.68 -29.61
CA GLU A 98 -16.55 -13.77 -30.54
C GLU A 98 -17.61 -13.78 -31.66
N GLU A 99 -17.13 -14.22 -32.83
CA GLU A 99 -17.79 -14.61 -34.09
C GLU A 99 -18.38 -13.53 -35.02
#